data_AF-A0A1F6EV41-F1
#
_entry.id   AF-A0A1F6EV41-F1
#
_cell.length_a   1.000
_cell.length_b   1.000
_cell.length_c   1.000
_cell.angle_alpha   90.00
_cell.angle_beta   90.00
_cell.angle_gamma   90.00
#
_symmetry.space_group_name_H-M   'P 1'
#
loop_
_entity.id
_entity.type
_entity.pdbx_description
1 polymer ?
#
loop_
_entity_poly.entity_id
_entity_poly.type
_entity_poly.pdbx_seq_one_letter_code
_entity_poly.pdbx_strand_id
1 'polypeptide(L)'
;MSRTLVVLGMVATLALPSATSAFPFGGRASTVLRCVYNSTIYANLGPPRGGEYIWTTATKTYQFGPPAYAGQWLLGLAGAPYYCIYRISPLTIYTGIAMTMMGSSGPAAPAPPLTTGPSPSPAPSPTPSPSPSPTPPPVPPPGTLDHLVISEVYHAVDIAHGAKPANEWIEIFNGTTATVNIGGWKIEDAIASDLIPSGTMIAPGRFVVISATSTTRSRWYIPSDAPFVSLGSSIGDGLSSSGDRVVLRNTSGAVVDAVSWGTNTTAMNPSAPVASYGNSLSRVTFSKDTNTASDWGTRPPSPGK
;
A
#
# COMPACT_ATOMS: atom_id res chain seq x y z
N MET A 1 66.82 41.64 8.97
CA MET A 1 65.57 41.50 8.19
C MET A 1 65.78 40.47 7.10
N SER A 2 64.80 39.60 6.90
CA SER A 2 64.61 38.63 5.80
C SER A 2 64.77 37.17 6.21
N ARG A 3 63.62 36.49 6.25
CA ARG A 3 63.38 35.11 6.67
C ARG A 3 63.60 34.17 5.50
N THR A 4 64.44 33.16 5.71
CA THR A 4 64.47 31.92 4.92
C THR A 4 63.42 30.96 5.47
N LEU A 5 62.49 30.48 4.64
CA LEU A 5 61.94 29.12 4.77
C LEU A 5 61.22 28.73 3.47
N VAL A 6 61.94 27.92 2.68
CA VAL A 6 61.39 27.11 1.59
C VAL A 6 60.54 26.02 2.25
N VAL A 7 59.22 26.07 2.08
CA VAL A 7 58.32 24.95 2.38
C VAL A 7 57.76 24.47 1.04
N LEU A 8 58.56 23.67 0.35
CA LEU A 8 58.13 22.89 -0.80
C LEU A 8 58.05 21.44 -0.32
N GLY A 9 56.85 20.94 -0.02
CA GLY A 9 56.65 19.52 0.26
C GLY A 9 55.59 19.23 1.32
N MET A 10 54.32 19.21 0.91
CA MET A 10 53.28 18.23 1.32
C MET A 10 51.90 18.70 0.81
N VAL A 11 51.72 18.76 -0.50
CA VAL A 11 50.37 18.82 -1.10
C VAL A 11 50.32 17.83 -2.26
N ALA A 12 50.39 16.53 -1.96
CA ALA A 12 50.29 15.49 -2.98
C ALA A 12 49.82 14.12 -2.43
N THR A 13 48.92 14.08 -1.44
CA THR A 13 48.35 12.81 -0.95
C THR A 13 46.81 12.75 -0.89
N LEU A 14 46.09 13.66 -1.54
CA LEU A 14 44.61 13.62 -1.58
C LEU A 14 44.02 13.69 -3.00
N ALA A 15 44.76 13.21 -4.00
CA ALA A 15 44.26 13.05 -5.37
C ALA A 15 44.54 11.65 -5.95
N LEU A 16 44.68 10.64 -5.09
CA LEU A 16 44.43 9.28 -5.56
C LEU A 16 42.91 9.12 -5.57
N PRO A 17 42.25 8.94 -6.72
CA PRO A 17 40.85 8.57 -6.71
C PRO A 17 40.74 7.29 -5.90
N SER A 18 40.06 7.35 -4.76
CA SER A 18 39.68 6.15 -4.03
C SER A 18 38.98 5.26 -5.05
N ALA A 19 39.57 4.12 -5.38
CA ALA A 19 38.85 3.11 -6.14
C ALA A 19 37.68 2.70 -5.25
N THR A 20 36.51 3.29 -5.48
CA THR A 20 35.28 2.90 -4.81
C THR A 20 34.97 1.50 -5.31
N SER A 21 35.52 0.51 -4.61
CA SER A 21 35.34 -0.89 -4.95
C SER A 21 33.88 -1.23 -4.67
N ALA A 22 33.16 -1.59 -5.74
CA ALA A 22 31.84 -2.15 -5.59
C ALA A 22 32.02 -3.60 -5.12
N PHE A 23 31.41 -3.96 -3.99
CA PHE A 23 31.47 -5.31 -3.44
C PHE A 23 30.09 -5.98 -3.55
N PRO A 24 30.05 -7.30 -3.80
CA PRO A 24 28.78 -7.99 -3.95
C PRO A 24 28.10 -8.18 -2.59
N PHE A 25 26.80 -7.92 -2.57
CA PHE A 25 25.91 -8.14 -1.44
C PHE A 25 24.75 -9.03 -1.85
N GLY A 26 24.10 -9.66 -0.89
CA GLY A 26 22.82 -10.30 -1.15
C GLY A 26 22.31 -11.14 0.00
N GLY A 27 20.99 -11.22 0.10
CA GLY A 27 20.28 -11.89 1.17
C GLY A 27 18.80 -11.56 1.16
N ARG A 28 18.07 -12.21 2.06
CA ARG A 28 16.64 -11.94 2.26
C ARG A 28 16.47 -10.67 3.08
N ALA A 29 15.68 -9.71 2.59
CA ALA A 29 15.39 -8.49 3.31
C ALA A 29 14.56 -8.78 4.56
N SER A 30 15.07 -8.45 5.74
CA SER A 30 14.31 -8.51 6.99
C SER A 30 13.45 -7.26 7.15
N THR A 31 13.96 -6.13 6.68
CA THR A 31 13.33 -4.81 6.80
C THR A 31 13.53 -4.03 5.51
N VAL A 32 12.46 -3.37 5.05
CA VAL A 32 12.50 -2.42 3.93
C VAL A 32 11.75 -1.15 4.34
N LEU A 33 12.45 -0.03 4.43
CA LEU A 33 11.90 1.27 4.84
C LEU A 33 12.13 2.29 3.72
N ARG A 34 11.05 2.83 3.15
CA ARG A 34 11.17 3.96 2.22
C ARG A 34 11.35 5.25 3.01
N CYS A 35 12.36 6.01 2.64
CA CYS A 35 12.81 7.21 3.33
C CYS A 35 12.13 8.42 2.69
N VAL A 36 11.32 9.12 3.48
CA VAL A 36 10.35 10.09 2.96
C VAL A 36 11.03 11.32 2.34
N TYR A 37 12.21 11.72 2.82
CA TYR A 37 12.77 13.05 2.52
C TYR A 37 13.88 13.08 1.48
N ASN A 38 14.51 11.94 1.15
CA ASN A 38 15.59 11.90 0.15
C ASN A 38 15.39 10.81 -0.92
N SER A 39 14.16 10.31 -1.07
CA SER A 39 13.78 9.33 -2.10
C SER A 39 14.67 8.07 -2.13
N THR A 40 15.14 7.64 -0.95
CA THR A 40 15.94 6.41 -0.79
C THR A 40 15.12 5.31 -0.12
N ILE A 41 15.66 4.08 -0.13
CA ILE A 41 15.07 2.95 0.58
C ILE A 41 16.16 2.27 1.40
N TYR A 42 15.97 2.22 2.71
CA TYR A 42 16.80 1.41 3.60
C TYR A 42 16.34 -0.04 3.56
N ALA A 43 17.27 -0.97 3.33
CA ALA A 43 17.04 -2.40 3.33
C ALA A 43 18.04 -3.09 4.25
N ASN A 44 17.54 -3.78 5.27
CA ASN A 44 18.36 -4.64 6.12
C ASN A 44 18.28 -6.07 5.58
N LEU A 45 19.42 -6.64 5.22
CA LEU A 45 19.52 -7.95 4.60
C LEU A 45 20.14 -8.97 5.56
N GLY A 46 19.55 -10.17 5.59
CA GLY A 46 20.11 -11.33 6.25
C GLY A 46 21.20 -12.03 5.41
N PRO A 47 21.69 -13.20 5.85
CA PRO A 47 22.66 -14.02 5.11
C PRO A 47 22.22 -14.32 3.65
N PRO A 48 23.15 -14.62 2.71
CA PRO A 48 24.56 -14.99 2.91
C PRO A 48 25.56 -13.81 2.96
N ARG A 49 25.25 -12.65 2.39
CA ARG A 49 26.06 -11.41 2.48
C ARG A 49 25.16 -10.24 2.82
N GLY A 50 24.63 -10.30 4.03
CA GLY A 50 23.69 -9.34 4.60
C GLY A 50 24.29 -7.99 4.96
N GLY A 51 23.53 -7.16 5.65
CA GLY A 51 23.93 -5.82 6.07
C GLY A 51 22.88 -4.75 5.82
N GLU A 52 23.24 -3.52 6.12
CA GLU A 52 22.39 -2.34 5.97
C GLU A 52 22.71 -1.64 4.65
N TYR A 53 21.76 -1.67 3.72
CA TYR A 53 21.95 -1.14 2.38
C TYR A 53 20.94 -0.04 2.07
N ILE A 54 21.39 0.95 1.32
CA ILE A 54 20.54 2.06 0.86
C ILE A 54 20.38 1.96 -0.65
N TRP A 55 19.17 1.73 -1.10
CA TRP A 55 18.80 1.94 -2.49
C TRP A 55 18.59 3.43 -2.74
N THR A 56 19.12 3.94 -3.85
CA THR A 56 18.90 5.32 -4.31
C THR A 56 18.34 5.32 -5.73
N THR A 57 17.85 6.47 -6.20
CA THR A 57 17.38 6.62 -7.59
C THR A 57 18.49 6.41 -8.63
N ALA A 58 19.77 6.46 -8.22
CA ALA A 58 20.91 6.13 -9.08
C ALA A 58 21.22 4.63 -9.13
N THR A 59 20.64 3.81 -8.25
CA THR A 59 20.85 2.36 -8.24
C THR A 59 20.26 1.72 -9.50
N LYS A 60 21.10 1.07 -10.30
CA LYS A 60 20.64 0.28 -11.45
C LYS A 60 19.80 -0.91 -10.97
N THR A 61 18.53 -0.92 -11.34
CA THR A 61 17.55 -1.86 -10.76
C THR A 61 16.98 -2.75 -11.85
N TYR A 62 17.05 -4.07 -11.64
CA TYR A 62 16.61 -5.08 -12.63
C TYR A 62 15.20 -5.64 -12.33
N GLN A 63 14.85 -6.79 -12.91
CA GLN A 63 13.51 -7.28 -13.32
C GLN A 63 12.36 -7.27 -12.28
N PHE A 64 12.57 -6.93 -11.02
CA PHE A 64 11.50 -6.85 -10.02
C PHE A 64 11.52 -5.57 -9.18
N GLY A 65 12.24 -4.56 -9.64
CA GLY A 65 12.21 -3.21 -9.09
C GLY A 65 13.01 -3.06 -7.78
N PRO A 66 12.93 -1.87 -7.16
CA PRO A 66 13.70 -1.55 -5.95
C PRO A 66 13.20 -2.39 -4.76
N PRO A 67 13.92 -2.39 -3.62
CA PRO A 67 13.46 -3.09 -2.43
C PRO A 67 12.05 -2.63 -2.07
N ALA A 68 11.11 -3.56 -2.03
CA ALA A 68 9.68 -3.26 -1.92
C ALA A 68 9.07 -3.75 -0.61
N TYR A 69 9.50 -4.91 -0.10
CA TYR A 69 8.93 -5.54 1.09
C TYR A 69 9.92 -6.45 1.82
N ALA A 70 9.67 -6.67 3.11
CA ALA A 70 10.37 -7.68 3.89
C ALA A 70 10.07 -9.08 3.33
N GLY A 71 11.09 -9.93 3.29
CA GLY A 71 11.06 -11.27 2.73
C GLY A 71 11.52 -11.36 1.27
N GLN A 72 11.70 -10.23 0.59
CA GLN A 72 12.23 -10.16 -0.77
C GLN A 72 13.73 -10.52 -0.78
N TRP A 73 14.17 -11.29 -1.77
CA TRP A 73 15.59 -11.58 -1.96
C TRP A 73 16.22 -10.48 -2.80
N LEU A 74 17.31 -9.90 -2.31
CA LEU A 74 18.09 -8.90 -3.04
C LEU A 74 19.51 -9.45 -3.28
N LEU A 75 20.08 -9.14 -4.44
CA LEU A 75 21.47 -9.45 -4.78
C LEU A 75 21.99 -8.32 -5.67
N GLY A 76 23.23 -7.89 -5.48
CA GLY A 76 23.79 -6.81 -6.27
C GLY A 76 25.20 -6.43 -5.90
N LEU A 77 25.59 -5.21 -6.28
CA LEU A 77 26.85 -4.58 -5.87
C LEU A 77 26.56 -3.33 -5.05
N ALA A 78 27.30 -3.13 -3.96
CA ALA A 78 27.21 -1.98 -3.08
C ALA A 78 28.59 -1.30 -2.98
N GLY A 79 28.64 -0.03 -2.60
CA GLY A 79 29.90 0.74 -2.61
C GLY A 79 30.01 1.77 -1.49
N ALA A 80 29.69 3.02 -1.78
CA ALA A 80 29.90 4.13 -0.86
C ALA A 80 28.86 4.18 0.27
N PRO A 81 29.22 4.64 1.48
CA PRO A 81 28.26 4.94 2.53
C PRO A 81 27.20 5.96 2.08
N TYR A 82 25.98 5.81 2.59
CA TYR A 82 24.87 6.71 2.30
C TYR A 82 23.89 6.76 3.48
N TYR A 83 22.92 7.66 3.42
CA TYR A 83 21.93 7.84 4.46
C TYR A 83 20.51 7.93 3.90
N CYS A 84 19.56 7.58 4.75
CA CYS A 84 18.13 7.54 4.53
C CYS A 84 17.47 8.43 5.58
N ILE A 85 16.79 9.50 5.16
CA ILE A 85 16.04 10.36 6.09
C ILE A 85 14.60 9.84 6.15
N TYR A 86 14.29 9.11 7.22
CA TYR A 86 12.98 8.48 7.40
C TYR A 86 11.94 9.47 7.89
N ARG A 87 12.25 10.27 8.92
CA ARG A 87 11.36 11.30 9.51
C ARG A 87 12.19 12.50 9.97
N ILE A 88 11.62 13.71 9.97
CA ILE A 88 12.28 14.94 10.46
C ILE A 88 11.76 15.42 11.82
N SER A 89 10.64 14.87 12.31
CA SER A 89 10.08 15.20 13.63
C SER A 89 9.44 13.96 14.27
N PRO A 90 10.15 13.27 15.19
CA PRO A 90 11.58 13.45 15.51
C PRO A 90 12.49 13.06 14.32
N LEU A 91 13.69 13.64 14.25
CA LEU A 91 14.66 13.32 13.19
C LEU A 91 15.13 11.86 13.33
N THR A 92 14.80 11.03 12.35
CA THR A 92 15.20 9.63 12.28
C THR A 92 15.95 9.39 10.98
N ILE A 93 17.24 9.06 11.09
CA ILE A 93 18.13 8.78 9.96
C ILE A 93 18.62 7.34 10.07
N TYR A 94 18.52 6.60 8.98
CA TYR A 94 19.16 5.28 8.83
C TYR A 94 20.40 5.43 7.95
N THR A 95 21.50 4.82 8.35
CA THR A 95 22.74 4.79 7.55
C THR A 95 22.94 3.40 6.96
N GLY A 96 23.69 3.32 5.85
CA GLY A 96 23.99 2.05 5.21
C GLY A 96 24.90 2.24 4.01
N ILE A 97 25.11 1.17 3.24
CA ILE A 97 25.93 1.23 2.03
C ILE A 97 25.04 1.37 0.80
N ALA A 98 25.33 2.35 -0.07
CA ALA A 98 24.60 2.56 -1.30
C ALA A 98 24.72 1.35 -2.24
N MET A 99 23.58 0.88 -2.71
CA MET A 99 23.49 -0.08 -3.80
C MET A 99 23.84 0.62 -5.12
N THR A 100 24.77 0.06 -5.89
CA THR A 100 25.13 0.55 -7.23
C THR A 100 24.29 -0.13 -8.31
N MET A 101 24.06 -1.45 -8.14
CA MET A 101 23.16 -2.23 -8.97
C MET A 101 22.53 -3.36 -8.17
N MET A 102 21.29 -3.73 -8.46
CA MET A 102 20.61 -4.84 -7.77
C MET A 102 19.52 -5.52 -8.59
N GLY A 103 19.42 -6.83 -8.43
CA GLY A 103 18.25 -7.63 -8.75
C GLY A 103 17.45 -7.93 -7.47
N SER A 104 16.14 -8.03 -7.62
CA SER A 104 15.21 -8.42 -6.56
C SER A 104 14.40 -9.64 -6.98
N SER A 105 13.86 -10.42 -6.04
CA SER A 105 12.90 -11.47 -6.37
C SER A 105 11.51 -10.87 -6.64
N GLY A 106 10.76 -11.48 -7.55
CA GLY A 106 9.34 -11.16 -7.76
C GLY A 106 8.44 -11.56 -6.59
N PRO A 107 7.12 -11.30 -6.72
CA PRO A 107 6.11 -11.79 -5.77
C PRO A 107 6.23 -13.30 -5.58
N ALA A 108 5.88 -13.79 -4.39
CA ALA A 108 5.85 -15.22 -4.13
C ALA A 108 4.99 -15.92 -5.20
N ALA A 109 5.55 -16.95 -5.85
CA ALA A 109 4.81 -17.73 -6.83
C ALA A 109 3.53 -18.28 -6.17
N PRO A 110 2.36 -18.23 -6.84
CA PRO A 110 1.17 -18.89 -6.35
C PRO A 110 1.48 -20.36 -6.06
N ALA A 111 0.96 -20.87 -4.94
CA ALA A 111 1.07 -22.29 -4.64
C ALA A 111 0.54 -23.10 -5.84
N PRO A 112 1.25 -24.14 -6.31
CA PRO A 112 0.76 -24.97 -7.38
C PRO A 112 -0.63 -25.51 -7.02
N PRO A 113 -1.59 -25.51 -7.95
CA PRO A 113 -2.86 -26.19 -7.72
C PRO A 113 -2.59 -27.66 -7.41
N LEU A 114 -3.27 -28.20 -6.39
CA LEU A 114 -3.23 -29.62 -6.06
C LEU A 114 -3.75 -30.42 -7.27
N THR A 115 -2.85 -30.93 -8.10
CA THR A 115 -3.20 -31.83 -9.20
C THR A 115 -3.51 -33.19 -8.60
N THR A 116 -4.78 -33.58 -8.59
CA THR A 116 -5.21 -34.96 -8.32
C THR A 116 -4.79 -35.85 -9.49
N GLY A 117 -3.64 -36.52 -9.35
CA GLY A 117 -3.22 -37.59 -10.25
C GLY A 117 -4.16 -38.81 -10.17
N PRO A 118 -4.19 -39.67 -11.20
CA PRO A 118 -5.02 -40.86 -11.20
C PRO A 118 -4.60 -41.83 -10.09
N SER A 119 -5.57 -42.20 -9.26
CA SER A 119 -5.43 -43.14 -8.14
C SER A 119 -5.03 -44.54 -8.63
N PRO A 120 -4.04 -45.22 -8.03
CA PRO A 120 -3.87 -46.65 -8.22
C PRO A 120 -5.01 -47.44 -7.55
N SER A 121 -5.20 -48.66 -8.07
CA SER A 121 -6.20 -49.70 -7.78
C SER A 121 -6.51 -49.95 -6.28
N PRO A 122 -7.71 -50.44 -5.91
CA PRO A 122 -8.18 -50.45 -4.53
C PRO A 122 -7.52 -51.55 -3.68
N ALA A 123 -7.04 -51.17 -2.50
CA ALA A 123 -6.75 -52.06 -1.38
C ALA A 123 -8.04 -52.31 -0.55
N PRO A 124 -8.16 -53.44 0.16
CA PRO A 124 -9.41 -53.86 0.79
C PRO A 124 -9.86 -52.90 1.90
N SER A 125 -11.18 -52.70 1.94
CA SER A 125 -11.91 -51.77 2.80
C SER A 125 -11.72 -52.07 4.29
N PRO A 126 -11.34 -51.07 5.12
CA PRO A 126 -11.61 -51.13 6.55
C PRO A 126 -13.08 -50.80 6.83
N THR A 127 -13.56 -51.38 7.92
CA THR A 127 -14.89 -51.29 8.54
C THR A 127 -15.40 -49.84 8.68
N PRO A 128 -16.72 -49.57 8.51
CA PRO A 128 -17.25 -48.21 8.56
C PRO A 128 -17.06 -47.55 9.93
N SER A 129 -16.31 -46.45 9.95
CA SER A 129 -16.31 -45.46 11.02
C SER A 129 -17.55 -44.56 10.84
N PRO A 130 -18.22 -44.12 11.92
CA PRO A 130 -19.36 -43.21 11.81
C PRO A 130 -18.96 -41.94 11.05
N SER A 131 -19.78 -41.58 10.06
CA SER A 131 -19.63 -40.35 9.27
C SER A 131 -19.65 -39.15 10.21
N PRO A 132 -18.65 -38.24 10.16
CA PRO A 132 -18.79 -36.96 10.84
C PRO A 132 -20.00 -36.24 10.25
N SER A 133 -20.89 -35.79 11.12
CA SER A 133 -21.94 -34.82 10.80
C SER A 133 -21.29 -33.59 10.12
N PRO A 134 -21.92 -32.95 9.12
CA PRO A 134 -21.37 -31.75 8.51
C PRO A 134 -21.08 -30.72 9.60
N THR A 135 -19.80 -30.42 9.81
CA THR A 135 -19.38 -29.32 10.67
C THR A 135 -20.05 -28.06 10.14
N PRO A 136 -20.81 -27.31 10.96
CA PRO A 136 -21.36 -26.04 10.54
C PRO A 136 -20.22 -25.15 10.02
N PRO A 137 -20.46 -24.33 8.98
CA PRO A 137 -19.45 -23.41 8.47
C PRO A 137 -18.85 -22.62 9.64
N PRO A 138 -17.52 -22.38 9.63
CA PRO A 138 -16.87 -21.70 10.74
C PRO A 138 -17.57 -20.38 10.99
N VAL A 139 -18.12 -20.24 12.20
CA VAL A 139 -18.70 -18.99 12.68
C VAL A 139 -17.61 -17.92 12.53
N PRO A 140 -17.85 -16.81 11.81
CA PRO A 140 -16.87 -15.74 11.70
C PRO A 140 -16.37 -15.35 13.09
N PRO A 141 -15.06 -15.12 13.28
CA PRO A 141 -14.55 -14.61 14.54
C PRO A 141 -15.36 -13.38 14.97
N PRO A 142 -15.80 -13.29 16.23
CA PRO A 142 -16.54 -12.12 16.70
C PRO A 142 -15.73 -10.84 16.42
N GLY A 143 -16.28 -9.93 15.61
CA GLY A 143 -15.66 -8.64 15.29
C GLY A 143 -15.16 -8.46 13.86
N THR A 144 -15.53 -9.31 12.90
CA THR A 144 -15.37 -9.01 11.46
C THR A 144 -16.71 -8.58 10.87
N LEU A 145 -16.73 -7.46 10.14
CA LEU A 145 -17.88 -7.05 9.32
C LEU A 145 -18.30 -8.18 8.35
N ASP A 146 -19.58 -8.26 8.00
CA ASP A 146 -20.11 -9.28 7.07
C ASP A 146 -20.40 -8.73 5.67
N HIS A 147 -20.00 -7.48 5.42
CA HIS A 147 -20.17 -6.75 4.16
C HIS A 147 -18.93 -5.90 3.83
N LEU A 148 -18.95 -5.29 2.66
CA LEU A 148 -17.92 -4.31 2.24
C LEU A 148 -18.28 -2.95 2.80
N VAL A 149 -17.29 -2.18 3.22
CA VAL A 149 -17.50 -0.82 3.72
C VAL A 149 -16.54 0.14 3.05
N ILE A 150 -16.97 1.38 2.82
CA ILE A 150 -16.11 2.51 2.48
C ILE A 150 -15.25 2.78 3.71
N SER A 151 -13.95 2.56 3.63
CA SER A 151 -13.03 2.72 4.76
C SER A 151 -12.46 4.12 4.87
N GLU A 152 -12.28 4.80 3.74
CA GLU A 152 -11.60 6.09 3.68
C GLU A 152 -12.04 6.90 2.45
N VAL A 153 -12.12 8.23 2.61
CA VAL A 153 -12.48 9.20 1.57
C VAL A 153 -11.53 10.38 1.65
N TYR A 154 -10.73 10.58 0.60
CA TYR A 154 -9.81 11.70 0.48
C TYR A 154 -10.39 12.77 -0.46
N HIS A 155 -11.30 13.59 0.08
CA HIS A 155 -11.97 14.68 -0.65
C HIS A 155 -11.25 16.02 -0.53
N ALA A 156 -10.41 16.21 0.49
CA ALA A 156 -9.73 17.47 0.77
C ALA A 156 -8.25 17.39 0.33
N VAL A 157 -8.02 17.31 -0.98
CA VAL A 157 -6.68 17.10 -1.56
C VAL A 157 -5.74 18.27 -1.26
N ASP A 158 -4.59 18.00 -0.62
CA ASP A 158 -3.54 19.00 -0.41
C ASP A 158 -2.60 19.13 -1.62
N ILE A 159 -1.83 20.22 -1.63
CA ILE A 159 -0.91 20.57 -2.74
C ILE A 159 0.22 19.55 -2.94
N ALA A 160 0.66 18.84 -1.90
CA ALA A 160 1.72 17.84 -2.01
C ALA A 160 1.21 16.55 -2.67
N HIS A 161 -0.06 16.22 -2.45
CA HIS A 161 -0.69 15.00 -2.95
C HIS A 161 -1.58 15.25 -4.18
N GLY A 162 -1.74 16.49 -4.63
CA GLY A 162 -2.20 16.83 -5.96
C GLY A 162 -3.20 17.96 -6.03
N ALA A 163 -4.17 17.81 -6.93
CA ALA A 163 -5.20 18.81 -7.13
C ALA A 163 -6.58 18.14 -7.22
N LYS A 164 -7.59 18.86 -6.73
CA LYS A 164 -8.98 18.47 -6.92
C LYS A 164 -9.43 18.75 -8.36
N PRO A 165 -10.32 17.92 -8.94
CA PRO A 165 -10.77 16.62 -8.43
C PRO A 165 -9.83 15.46 -8.79
N ALA A 166 -8.80 15.72 -9.61
CA ALA A 166 -7.98 14.68 -10.23
C ALA A 166 -7.29 13.71 -9.26
N ASN A 167 -7.01 14.15 -8.03
CA ASN A 167 -6.33 13.37 -7.00
C ASN A 167 -7.20 13.01 -5.78
N GLU A 168 -8.51 13.11 -5.93
CA GLU A 168 -9.47 12.53 -4.99
C GLU A 168 -9.50 11.01 -5.13
N TRP A 169 -9.77 10.34 -4.02
CA TRP A 169 -9.94 8.89 -4.00
C TRP A 169 -10.83 8.45 -2.84
N ILE A 170 -11.44 7.29 -3.03
CA ILE A 170 -12.13 6.54 -1.98
C ILE A 170 -11.46 5.19 -1.80
N GLU A 171 -11.67 4.57 -0.66
CA GLU A 171 -11.22 3.24 -0.35
C GLU A 171 -12.37 2.38 0.14
N ILE A 172 -12.36 1.12 -0.27
CA ILE A 172 -13.34 0.12 0.17
C ILE A 172 -12.57 -1.02 0.84
N PHE A 173 -12.99 -1.38 2.05
CA PHE A 173 -12.53 -2.53 2.81
C PHE A 173 -13.50 -3.70 2.62
N ASN A 174 -12.95 -4.88 2.37
CA ASN A 174 -13.73 -6.12 2.39
C ASN A 174 -13.70 -6.75 3.78
N GLY A 175 -14.74 -6.49 4.56
CA GLY A 175 -14.92 -7.09 5.88
C GLY A 175 -15.27 -8.57 5.86
N THR A 176 -15.81 -9.06 4.74
CA THR A 176 -16.30 -10.43 4.61
C THR A 176 -15.18 -11.48 4.67
N THR A 177 -15.57 -12.74 4.81
CA THR A 177 -14.65 -13.88 4.83
C THR A 177 -14.31 -14.42 3.44
N ALA A 178 -14.86 -13.84 2.37
CA ALA A 178 -14.66 -14.29 0.99
C ALA A 178 -14.11 -13.18 0.10
N THR A 179 -13.44 -13.56 -0.99
CA THR A 179 -13.05 -12.57 -2.01
C THR A 179 -14.31 -12.08 -2.71
N VAL A 180 -14.50 -10.76 -2.80
CA VAL A 180 -15.67 -10.17 -3.43
C VAL A 180 -15.30 -9.51 -4.75
N ASN A 181 -16.04 -9.84 -5.80
CA ASN A 181 -15.98 -9.14 -7.08
C ASN A 181 -16.89 -7.93 -7.05
N ILE A 182 -16.31 -6.74 -7.09
CA ILE A 182 -17.03 -5.47 -7.15
C ILE A 182 -17.05 -4.87 -8.57
N GLY A 183 -16.55 -5.60 -9.58
CA GLY A 183 -16.68 -5.19 -10.96
C GLY A 183 -18.16 -5.02 -11.36
N GLY A 184 -18.49 -3.88 -11.96
CA GLY A 184 -19.87 -3.51 -12.31
C GLY A 184 -20.69 -2.89 -11.17
N TRP A 185 -20.13 -2.79 -9.96
CA TRP A 185 -20.72 -1.99 -8.88
C TRP A 185 -20.59 -0.50 -9.20
N LYS A 186 -21.34 0.33 -8.48
CA LYS A 186 -21.31 1.78 -8.65
C LYS A 186 -20.81 2.50 -7.42
N ILE A 187 -20.09 3.58 -7.67
CA ILE A 187 -19.80 4.63 -6.70
C ILE A 187 -20.67 5.82 -7.10
N GLU A 188 -21.44 6.35 -6.18
CA GLU A 188 -22.27 7.53 -6.43
C GLU A 188 -21.89 8.65 -5.48
N ASP A 189 -21.80 9.87 -5.99
CA ASP A 189 -21.75 11.07 -5.15
C ASP A 189 -23.14 11.71 -5.05
N ALA A 190 -23.21 13.00 -4.73
CA ALA A 190 -24.46 13.74 -4.70
C ALA A 190 -25.22 13.80 -6.04
N ILE A 191 -24.50 13.80 -7.17
CA ILE A 191 -24.99 14.23 -8.49
C ILE A 191 -24.89 13.11 -9.55
N ALA A 192 -23.83 12.32 -9.54
CA ALA A 192 -23.47 11.37 -10.58
C ALA A 192 -23.04 10.01 -10.02
N SER A 193 -22.80 9.05 -10.93
CA SER A 193 -22.38 7.69 -10.58
C SER A 193 -21.32 7.18 -11.55
N ASP A 194 -20.32 6.48 -11.02
CA ASP A 194 -19.27 5.82 -11.77
C ASP A 194 -19.35 4.30 -11.66
N LEU A 195 -19.06 3.61 -12.75
CA LEU A 195 -18.96 2.15 -12.77
C LEU A 195 -17.55 1.71 -12.40
N ILE A 196 -17.47 0.78 -11.45
CA ILE A 196 -16.22 0.11 -11.10
C ILE A 196 -15.87 -0.88 -12.22
N PRO A 197 -14.65 -0.85 -12.78
CA PRO A 197 -14.24 -1.74 -13.87
C PRO A 197 -14.43 -3.23 -13.54
N SER A 198 -14.85 -3.99 -14.54
CA SER A 198 -15.02 -5.45 -14.43
C SER A 198 -13.74 -6.14 -13.96
N GLY A 199 -13.87 -7.17 -13.11
CA GLY A 199 -12.72 -7.94 -12.62
C GLY A 199 -12.01 -7.29 -11.42
N THR A 200 -12.57 -6.22 -10.85
CA THR A 200 -12.07 -5.64 -9.59
C THR A 200 -12.42 -6.57 -8.44
N MET A 201 -11.41 -7.23 -7.87
CA MET A 201 -11.55 -8.22 -6.80
C MET A 201 -10.92 -7.69 -5.51
N ILE A 202 -11.60 -7.85 -4.38
CA ILE A 202 -11.04 -7.54 -3.07
C ILE A 202 -10.99 -8.81 -2.23
N ALA A 203 -9.79 -9.23 -1.82
CA ALA A 203 -9.63 -10.38 -0.93
C ALA A 203 -10.18 -10.08 0.49
N PRO A 204 -10.51 -11.11 1.30
CA PRO A 204 -10.94 -10.94 2.68
C PRO A 204 -9.94 -10.10 3.49
N GLY A 205 -10.43 -9.12 4.24
CA GLY A 205 -9.60 -8.23 5.05
C GLY A 205 -8.65 -7.34 4.24
N ARG A 206 -8.90 -7.17 2.93
CA ARG A 206 -8.12 -6.29 2.04
C ARG A 206 -8.93 -5.09 1.60
N PHE A 207 -8.22 -4.18 0.94
CA PHE A 207 -8.73 -2.89 0.51
C PHE A 207 -8.60 -2.75 -1.00
N VAL A 208 -9.40 -1.88 -1.59
CA VAL A 208 -9.19 -1.33 -2.94
C VAL A 208 -9.24 0.18 -2.85
N VAL A 209 -8.32 0.84 -3.56
CA VAL A 209 -8.30 2.29 -3.69
C VAL A 209 -8.83 2.65 -5.07
N ILE A 210 -9.88 3.46 -5.10
CA ILE A 210 -10.53 3.91 -6.33
C ILE A 210 -10.37 5.42 -6.41
N SER A 211 -9.72 5.88 -7.48
CA SER A 211 -9.34 7.28 -7.63
C SER A 211 -9.89 7.86 -8.93
N ALA A 212 -10.03 9.18 -8.93
CA ALA A 212 -10.45 9.91 -10.13
C ALA A 212 -9.50 9.63 -11.30
N THR A 213 -8.18 9.82 -11.09
CA THR A 213 -7.18 9.63 -12.14
C THR A 213 -5.99 8.79 -11.70
N SER A 214 -5.34 8.15 -12.66
CA SER A 214 -4.15 7.31 -12.46
C SER A 214 -2.96 8.07 -11.88
N THR A 215 -2.94 9.40 -12.00
CA THR A 215 -1.87 10.25 -11.44
C THR A 215 -1.77 10.11 -9.92
N THR A 216 -2.89 9.82 -9.24
CA THR A 216 -2.99 9.59 -7.79
C THR A 216 -2.12 8.44 -7.32
N ARG A 217 -1.93 7.40 -8.16
CA ARG A 217 -1.16 6.21 -7.79
C ARG A 217 0.27 6.53 -7.36
N SER A 218 0.86 7.55 -7.97
CA SER A 218 2.24 8.01 -7.72
C SER A 218 2.37 8.91 -6.49
N ARG A 219 1.26 9.38 -5.93
CA ARG A 219 1.21 10.29 -4.78
C ARG A 219 1.20 9.56 -3.45
N TRP A 220 0.82 8.29 -3.47
CA TRP A 220 0.63 7.48 -2.28
C TRP A 220 1.39 6.16 -2.36
N TYR A 221 1.91 5.73 -1.22
CA TYR A 221 2.30 4.34 -1.07
C TYR A 221 1.06 3.49 -0.84
N ILE A 222 0.56 2.88 -1.91
CA ILE A 222 -0.52 1.89 -1.86
C ILE A 222 0.11 0.49 -1.97
N PRO A 223 -0.09 -0.39 -0.97
CA PRO A 223 0.37 -1.78 -0.99
C PRO A 223 -0.03 -2.52 -2.27
N SER A 224 0.79 -3.48 -2.72
CA SER A 224 0.54 -4.22 -3.97
C SER A 224 -0.64 -5.18 -3.90
N ASP A 225 -1.03 -5.57 -2.68
CA ASP A 225 -2.19 -6.40 -2.38
C ASP A 225 -3.48 -5.60 -2.21
N ALA A 226 -3.41 -4.26 -2.25
CA ALA A 226 -4.56 -3.38 -2.43
C ALA A 226 -4.65 -2.98 -3.90
N PRO A 227 -5.67 -3.44 -4.66
CA PRO A 227 -5.84 -3.01 -6.03
C PRO A 227 -6.03 -1.50 -6.11
N PHE A 228 -5.53 -0.91 -7.19
CA PHE A 228 -5.73 0.50 -7.48
C PHE A 228 -6.53 0.63 -8.77
N VAL A 229 -7.65 1.34 -8.69
CA VAL A 229 -8.55 1.60 -9.80
C VAL A 229 -8.51 3.09 -10.11
N SER A 230 -8.35 3.42 -11.39
CA SER A 230 -8.50 4.77 -11.92
C SER A 230 -9.77 4.81 -12.74
N LEU A 231 -10.70 5.71 -12.40
CA LEU A 231 -11.93 5.91 -13.18
C LEU A 231 -11.66 6.63 -14.51
N GLY A 232 -10.64 7.50 -14.53
CA GLY A 232 -10.30 8.32 -15.70
C GLY A 232 -11.06 9.66 -15.77
N SER A 233 -11.92 9.93 -14.79
CA SER A 233 -12.71 11.14 -14.59
C SER A 233 -12.82 11.46 -13.09
N SER A 234 -13.40 12.60 -12.72
CA SER A 234 -13.81 12.85 -11.34
C SER A 234 -14.63 11.68 -10.79
N ILE A 235 -14.59 11.47 -9.47
CA ILE A 235 -15.56 10.60 -8.79
C ILE A 235 -16.86 11.40 -8.76
N GLY A 236 -17.85 10.94 -9.53
CA GLY A 236 -19.05 11.66 -9.91
C GLY A 236 -18.74 13.01 -10.55
N ASP A 237 -19.19 14.12 -9.97
CA ASP A 237 -18.82 15.48 -10.38
C ASP A 237 -17.63 16.08 -9.59
N GLY A 238 -17.11 15.32 -8.63
CA GLY A 238 -15.98 15.66 -7.77
C GLY A 238 -16.42 15.84 -6.33
N LEU A 239 -15.63 15.33 -5.39
CA LEU A 239 -16.02 15.25 -3.99
C LEU A 239 -15.89 16.61 -3.30
N SER A 240 -17.02 17.25 -3.02
CA SER A 240 -17.05 18.59 -2.41
C SER A 240 -16.47 18.59 -0.99
N SER A 241 -15.59 19.55 -0.69
CA SER A 241 -14.98 19.68 0.64
C SER A 241 -15.92 20.28 1.68
N SER A 242 -16.96 21.02 1.28
CA SER A 242 -17.92 21.65 2.20
C SER A 242 -19.10 20.72 2.56
N GLY A 243 -19.33 19.69 1.75
CA GLY A 243 -20.31 18.66 2.03
C GLY A 243 -20.71 17.89 0.79
N ASP A 244 -20.66 16.56 0.88
CA ASP A 244 -20.99 15.63 -0.18
C ASP A 244 -21.34 14.26 0.40
N ARG A 245 -21.55 13.26 -0.46
CA ARG A 245 -21.67 11.86 -0.07
C ARG A 245 -20.88 10.95 -0.98
N VAL A 246 -20.66 9.73 -0.52
CA VAL A 246 -20.28 8.57 -1.33
C VAL A 246 -21.23 7.44 -0.98
N VAL A 247 -21.80 6.79 -1.99
CA VAL A 247 -22.67 5.62 -1.86
C VAL A 247 -22.07 4.49 -2.70
N LEU A 248 -21.81 3.35 -2.07
CA LEU A 248 -21.41 2.12 -2.75
C LEU A 248 -22.67 1.29 -3.05
N ARG A 249 -22.94 1.03 -4.33
CA ARG A 249 -24.06 0.16 -4.75
C ARG A 249 -23.59 -1.07 -5.50
N ASN A 250 -24.18 -2.21 -5.19
CA ASN A 250 -23.94 -3.44 -5.93
C ASN A 250 -24.67 -3.47 -7.29
N THR A 251 -24.46 -4.54 -8.06
CA THR A 251 -25.09 -4.72 -9.38
C THR A 251 -26.61 -4.86 -9.33
N SER A 252 -27.21 -5.20 -8.19
CA SER A 252 -28.66 -5.22 -8.01
C SER A 252 -29.25 -3.85 -7.64
N GLY A 253 -28.41 -2.81 -7.50
CA GLY A 253 -28.81 -1.46 -7.09
C GLY A 253 -28.96 -1.26 -5.57
N ALA A 254 -28.68 -2.28 -4.76
CA ALA A 254 -28.74 -2.18 -3.31
C ALA A 254 -27.55 -1.35 -2.80
N VAL A 255 -27.82 -0.47 -1.83
CA VAL A 255 -26.76 0.23 -1.09
C VAL A 255 -26.06 -0.79 -0.21
N VAL A 256 -24.74 -0.88 -0.36
CA VAL A 256 -23.88 -1.73 0.46
C VAL A 256 -23.31 -0.94 1.62
N ASP A 257 -22.86 0.28 1.35
CA ASP A 257 -22.40 1.22 2.36
C ASP A 257 -22.51 2.66 1.83
N ALA A 258 -22.57 3.64 2.72
CA ALA A 258 -22.62 5.05 2.37
C ALA A 258 -22.07 5.95 3.48
N VAL A 259 -21.54 7.10 3.09
CA VAL A 259 -21.12 8.17 4.00
C VAL A 259 -21.47 9.53 3.41
N SER A 260 -21.94 10.46 4.24
CA SER A 260 -22.03 11.88 3.87
C SER A 260 -21.34 12.74 4.90
N TRP A 261 -20.82 13.89 4.49
CA TRP A 261 -20.08 14.82 5.35
C TRP A 261 -20.52 16.26 5.13
N GLY A 262 -20.09 17.13 6.04
CA GLY A 262 -20.29 18.57 5.93
C GLY A 262 -21.76 18.96 5.88
N THR A 263 -22.15 19.76 4.89
CA THR A 263 -23.54 20.20 4.72
C THR A 263 -24.48 19.11 4.17
N ASN A 264 -23.96 17.96 3.73
CA ASN A 264 -24.76 16.89 3.15
C ASN A 264 -25.13 15.83 4.21
N THR A 265 -26.44 15.65 4.44
CA THR A 265 -26.99 14.69 5.41
C THR A 265 -27.79 13.56 4.75
N THR A 266 -27.63 13.37 3.44
CA THR A 266 -28.47 12.44 2.67
C THR A 266 -28.07 10.97 2.81
N ALA A 267 -26.83 10.66 3.22
CA ALA A 267 -26.41 9.31 3.58
C ALA A 267 -26.38 9.09 5.10
N MET A 268 -26.02 10.12 5.88
CA MET A 268 -25.98 10.08 7.34
C MET A 268 -26.54 11.36 7.95
N ASN A 269 -27.34 11.24 9.02
CA ASN A 269 -27.87 12.37 9.77
C ASN A 269 -27.74 12.13 11.29
N PRO A 270 -26.81 12.79 12.00
CA PRO A 270 -25.88 13.82 11.49
C PRO A 270 -24.88 13.26 10.49
N SER A 271 -24.30 14.14 9.67
CA SER A 271 -23.24 13.79 8.74
C SER A 271 -21.92 13.50 9.46
N ALA A 272 -21.02 12.79 8.80
CA ALA A 272 -19.65 12.60 9.24
C ALA A 272 -18.88 13.93 9.28
N PRO A 273 -17.78 14.02 10.06
CA PRO A 273 -16.96 15.23 10.13
C PRO A 273 -16.30 15.57 8.79
N VAL A 274 -16.05 16.86 8.56
CA VAL A 274 -15.31 17.33 7.39
C VAL A 274 -13.81 17.17 7.64
N ALA A 275 -13.13 16.42 6.78
CA ALA A 275 -11.66 16.35 6.78
C ALA A 275 -11.06 17.68 6.31
N SER A 276 -10.06 18.17 7.02
CA SER A 276 -9.25 19.32 6.58
C SER A 276 -8.34 18.91 5.41
N TYR A 277 -7.90 19.91 4.64
CA TYR A 277 -6.98 19.69 3.53
C TYR A 277 -5.74 18.87 3.96
N GLY A 278 -5.49 17.79 3.23
CA GLY A 278 -4.41 16.84 3.47
C GLY A 278 -4.76 15.69 4.40
N ASN A 279 -5.93 15.73 5.05
CA ASN A 279 -6.47 14.61 5.80
C ASN A 279 -7.58 13.91 5.00
N SER A 280 -7.87 12.67 5.38
CA SER A 280 -9.00 11.91 4.88
C SER A 280 -10.08 11.79 5.94
N LEU A 281 -11.31 11.61 5.46
CA LEU A 281 -12.42 11.13 6.26
C LEU A 281 -12.33 9.61 6.29
N SER A 282 -12.27 8.99 7.47
CA SER A 282 -12.00 7.56 7.58
C SER A 282 -12.81 6.88 8.66
N ARG A 283 -13.10 5.58 8.47
CA ARG A 283 -13.73 4.76 9.50
C ARG A 283 -12.83 4.56 10.71
N VAL A 284 -13.37 4.74 11.91
CA VAL A 284 -12.62 4.62 13.18
C VAL A 284 -12.32 3.18 13.56
N THR A 285 -13.16 2.23 13.14
CA THR A 285 -12.99 0.79 13.35
C THR A 285 -13.56 0.00 12.18
N PHE A 286 -13.01 -1.20 11.96
CA PHE A 286 -13.52 -2.20 11.03
C PHE A 286 -14.21 -3.37 11.73
N SER A 287 -14.42 -3.27 13.05
CA SER A 287 -15.08 -4.32 13.83
C SER A 287 -16.59 -4.15 13.92
N LYS A 288 -17.10 -2.97 13.54
CA LYS A 288 -18.52 -2.62 13.61
C LYS A 288 -18.82 -1.49 12.63
N ASP A 289 -19.96 -1.61 11.97
CA ASP A 289 -20.56 -0.54 11.19
C ASP A 289 -21.95 -0.25 11.78
N THR A 290 -22.17 0.98 12.22
CA THR A 290 -23.46 1.42 12.75
C THR A 290 -24.29 2.17 11.72
N ASN A 291 -23.76 2.39 10.52
CA ASN A 291 -24.34 3.27 9.50
C ASN A 291 -24.58 4.69 10.05
N THR A 292 -23.71 5.19 10.93
CA THR A 292 -23.82 6.55 11.49
C THR A 292 -22.50 7.30 11.47
N ALA A 293 -22.56 8.62 11.66
CA ALA A 293 -21.37 9.47 11.72
C ALA A 293 -20.38 9.08 12.82
N SER A 294 -20.79 8.34 13.86
CA SER A 294 -19.86 7.88 14.91
C SER A 294 -18.84 6.86 14.41
N ASP A 295 -19.10 6.23 13.26
CA ASP A 295 -18.16 5.32 12.63
C ASP A 295 -16.99 6.06 11.97
N TRP A 296 -17.02 7.40 11.90
CA TRP A 296 -16.11 8.20 11.08
C TRP A 296 -15.32 9.24 11.89
N GLY A 297 -14.07 9.44 11.49
CA GLY A 297 -13.15 10.43 12.03
C GLY A 297 -12.25 11.01 10.95
N THR A 298 -11.42 11.99 11.32
CA THR A 298 -10.45 12.60 10.39
C THR A 298 -9.03 12.19 10.78
N ARG A 299 -8.22 11.76 9.81
CA ARG A 299 -6.84 11.32 10.05
C ARG A 299 -5.92 11.53 8.84
N PRO A 300 -4.59 11.44 9.01
CA PRO A 300 -3.67 11.41 7.88
C PRO A 300 -4.00 10.24 6.95
N PRO A 301 -3.96 10.41 5.62
CA PRO A 301 -4.45 9.40 4.73
C PRO A 301 -3.59 8.13 4.71
N SER A 302 -4.26 6.97 4.65
CA SER A 302 -3.63 5.67 4.84
C SER A 302 -4.03 4.62 3.78
N PRO A 303 -3.95 4.93 2.47
CA PRO A 303 -4.49 4.04 1.45
C PRO A 303 -3.84 2.65 1.45
N GLY A 304 -4.69 1.64 1.47
CA GLY A 304 -4.49 0.21 1.49
C GLY A 304 -4.19 -0.39 2.87
N LYS A 305 -4.58 0.26 3.98
CA LYS A 305 -4.21 -0.15 5.34
C LYS A 305 -5.32 -0.08 6.38
#